data_AF-A0A927UBI1-F1
#
_entry.id   AF-A0A927UBI1-F1
#
_cell.length_a   1.000
_cell.length_b   1.000
_cell.length_c   1.000
_cell.angle_alpha   90.00
_cell.angle_beta   90.00
_cell.angle_gamma   90.00
#
_symmetry.space_group_name_H-M   'P 1'
#
loop_
_entity.id
_entity.type
_entity.pdbx_description
1 polymer ?
#
loop_
_entity_poly.entity_id
_entity_poly.type
_entity_poly.pdbx_seq_one_letter_code
_entity_poly.pdbx_strand_id
1 'polypeptide(L)'
;MSVCFLVGLSIVVLTACGGNGNSQSSNKSSKDKGYEESAEKMELKIEDIDWQVEESILDGEKFLSLNYTNNSDYTIMDVEIKFKQKEGITKEQLSVFDEYKETYDYSDEEVAEIYILGYNRKCTRPGETAKDSPLVLNGTYYMAESMAQYELMEPETITVAFIGTNDKGYIMYYDYNSQVYGSSSHDAADIHEWSDKELAKLIDAPDCVAISVDIDDDDIFRFTGYGVKKEMYKSYVEEIKSKGFTEDADEYDDWYEAKNSDGISFDISFSAIEESIDVNVSKD
;
A
#
# COMPACT_ATOMS: atom_id res chain seq x y z
N MET A 1 22.35 14.20 0.51
CA MET A 1 21.39 13.11 0.69
C MET A 1 20.12 13.58 0.07
N SER A 2 19.85 13.13 -1.16
CA SER A 2 18.50 13.25 -1.70
C SER A 2 17.63 12.41 -0.77
N VAL A 3 16.87 13.09 0.09
CA VAL A 3 15.78 12.44 0.82
C VAL A 3 14.81 12.04 -0.28
N CYS A 4 14.85 10.78 -0.70
CA CYS A 4 13.80 10.21 -1.53
C CYS A 4 12.51 10.45 -0.74
N PHE A 5 11.63 11.27 -1.32
CA PHE A 5 10.29 11.47 -0.82
C PHE A 5 9.58 10.11 -0.89
N LEU A 6 9.60 9.37 0.22
CA LEU A 6 8.64 8.31 0.46
C LEU A 6 7.29 9.02 0.60
N VAL A 7 6.57 9.12 -0.51
CA VAL A 7 5.19 9.56 -0.56
C VAL A 7 4.42 8.71 0.44
N GLY A 8 3.76 9.39 1.37
CA GLY A 8 3.09 8.76 2.49
C GLY A 8 2.01 7.80 2.02
N LEU A 9 2.17 6.53 2.42
CA LEU A 9 1.14 5.59 2.86
C LEU A 9 -0.29 5.90 2.36
N SER A 10 -0.54 5.74 1.06
CA SER A 10 -1.88 5.36 0.62
C SER A 10 -2.08 3.92 1.08
N ILE A 11 -2.71 3.78 2.25
CA ILE A 11 -3.45 2.57 2.61
C ILE A 11 -4.21 2.18 1.33
N VAL A 12 -4.22 0.89 0.97
CA VAL A 12 -5.22 0.41 0.01
C VAL A 12 -6.58 0.64 0.68
N VAL A 13 -7.11 1.86 0.57
CA VAL A 13 -8.41 2.24 1.07
C VAL A 13 -9.36 1.70 0.02
N LEU A 14 -9.74 0.43 0.18
CA LEU A 14 -10.82 -0.16 -0.59
C LEU A 14 -12.12 0.48 -0.10
N THR A 15 -12.34 1.76 -0.42
CA THR A 15 -13.56 2.48 -0.13
C THR A 15 -14.65 1.97 -1.05
N ALA A 16 -15.47 1.06 -0.52
CA ALA A 16 -16.72 0.71 -1.14
C ALA A 16 -17.63 1.95 -1.20
N CYS A 17 -17.85 2.49 -2.40
CA CYS A 17 -18.85 3.52 -2.65
C CYS A 17 -20.27 2.93 -2.50
N GLY A 18 -20.76 2.86 -1.26
CA GLY A 18 -22.16 2.60 -0.96
C GLY A 18 -23.04 3.78 -1.38
N GLY A 19 -23.54 3.76 -2.61
CA GLY A 19 -24.45 4.78 -3.15
C GLY A 19 -25.74 4.90 -2.33
N ASN A 20 -25.89 6.00 -1.58
CA ASN A 20 -27.05 6.23 -0.72
C ASN A 20 -28.10 7.10 -1.43
N GLY A 21 -28.99 6.44 -2.18
CA GLY A 21 -30.22 7.04 -2.71
C GLY A 21 -31.29 7.17 -1.62
N ASN A 22 -31.58 8.40 -1.22
CA ASN A 22 -32.57 8.74 -0.20
C ASN A 22 -34.01 8.41 -0.63
N SER A 23 -34.73 7.59 0.14
CA SER A 23 -36.19 7.65 0.22
C SER A 23 -36.72 7.09 1.55
N GLN A 24 -37.53 7.91 2.23
CA GLN A 24 -38.22 7.58 3.48
C GLN A 24 -39.36 6.56 3.27
N SER A 25 -39.44 5.57 4.15
CA SER A 25 -40.59 5.31 5.05
C SER A 25 -40.98 3.84 5.19
N SER A 26 -41.18 3.48 6.47
CA SER A 26 -42.09 2.47 7.04
C SER A 26 -41.56 1.06 7.34
N ASN A 27 -41.59 0.76 8.65
CA ASN A 27 -41.44 -0.56 9.27
C ASN A 27 -42.38 -1.60 8.65
N LYS A 28 -41.82 -2.76 8.28
CA LYS A 28 -42.47 -4.06 8.44
C LYS A 28 -41.45 -5.19 8.50
N SER A 29 -41.45 -5.88 9.63
CA SER A 29 -40.77 -7.14 9.87
C SER A 29 -41.40 -8.29 9.08
N SER A 30 -40.61 -9.02 8.31
CA SER A 30 -40.88 -10.44 7.98
C SER A 30 -39.68 -11.09 7.28
N LYS A 31 -39.08 -12.04 8.01
CA LYS A 31 -38.46 -13.32 7.62
C LYS A 31 -37.91 -13.49 6.19
N ASP A 32 -36.62 -13.82 6.20
CA ASP A 32 -36.02 -15.01 5.58
C ASP A 32 -36.16 -15.15 4.06
N LYS A 33 -35.07 -14.79 3.37
CA LYS A 33 -34.56 -15.55 2.24
C LYS A 33 -33.07 -15.71 2.43
N GLY A 34 -32.66 -16.94 2.72
CA GLY A 34 -31.28 -17.37 2.64
C GLY A 34 -30.68 -17.00 1.28
N TYR A 35 -29.45 -16.52 1.34
CA TYR A 35 -28.50 -16.59 0.25
C TYR A 35 -27.42 -17.58 0.70
N GLU A 36 -27.60 -18.84 0.33
CA GLU A 36 -26.45 -19.70 0.04
C GLU A 36 -26.18 -19.55 -1.46
N GLU A 37 -25.12 -18.83 -1.78
CA GLU A 37 -24.25 -19.22 -2.88
C GLU A 37 -22.83 -19.11 -2.34
N SER A 38 -22.15 -20.24 -2.29
CA SER A 38 -20.86 -20.43 -1.66
C SER A 38 -19.82 -19.50 -2.30
N ALA A 39 -19.52 -18.38 -1.66
CA ALA A 39 -18.21 -17.76 -1.84
C ALA A 39 -17.19 -18.85 -1.49
N GLU A 40 -16.34 -19.25 -2.42
CA GLU A 40 -15.16 -20.03 -2.07
C GLU A 40 -14.48 -19.28 -0.93
N LYS A 41 -14.41 -19.93 0.23
CA LYS A 41 -13.75 -19.35 1.38
C LYS A 41 -12.26 -19.31 1.01
N MET A 42 -11.79 -18.15 0.59
CA MET A 42 -10.38 -17.93 0.31
C MET A 42 -9.65 -18.00 1.64
N GLU A 43 -8.94 -19.10 1.87
CA GLU A 43 -8.21 -19.36 3.10
C GLU A 43 -6.72 -19.12 2.86
N LEU A 44 -6.29 -17.86 2.84
CA LEU A 44 -4.88 -17.51 2.99
C LEU A 44 -4.45 -17.84 4.42
N LYS A 45 -3.36 -18.60 4.59
CA LYS A 45 -2.81 -18.92 5.90
C LYS A 45 -1.61 -18.04 6.17
N ILE A 46 -1.46 -17.59 7.42
CA ILE A 46 -0.31 -16.78 7.80
C ILE A 46 1.01 -17.53 7.61
N GLU A 47 1.01 -18.86 7.75
CA GLU A 47 2.18 -19.71 7.55
C GLU A 47 2.66 -19.74 6.08
N ASP A 48 1.82 -19.30 5.13
CA ASP A 48 2.19 -19.20 3.72
C ASP A 48 3.01 -17.93 3.43
N ILE A 49 3.07 -16.98 4.37
CA ILE A 49 3.87 -15.74 4.27
C ILE A 49 5.14 -15.92 5.09
N ASP A 50 6.21 -16.38 4.43
CA ASP A 50 7.52 -16.60 5.06
C ASP A 50 8.31 -15.29 5.06
N TRP A 51 8.11 -14.48 6.10
CA TRP A 51 8.71 -13.16 6.24
C TRP A 51 9.97 -13.16 7.11
N GLN A 52 10.86 -12.21 6.83
CA GLN A 52 12.06 -11.95 7.61
C GLN A 52 12.45 -10.47 7.55
N VAL A 53 13.14 -10.02 8.58
CA VAL A 53 13.74 -8.68 8.64
C VAL A 53 15.26 -8.80 8.49
N GLU A 54 15.82 -8.08 7.53
CA GLU A 54 17.26 -8.11 7.22
C GLU A 54 17.79 -6.71 6.89
N GLU A 55 19.11 -6.52 7.06
CA GLU A 55 19.79 -5.34 6.50
C GLU A 55 19.85 -5.44 4.97
N SER A 56 19.39 -4.40 4.29
CA SER A 56 19.45 -4.22 2.84
C SER A 56 20.18 -2.94 2.49
N ILE A 57 20.53 -2.79 1.22
CA ILE A 57 21.24 -1.62 0.70
C ILE A 57 20.45 -1.08 -0.49
N LEU A 58 20.01 0.17 -0.40
CA LEU A 58 19.38 0.92 -1.48
C LEU A 58 20.16 2.21 -1.69
N ASP A 59 20.59 2.47 -2.93
CA ASP A 59 21.39 3.65 -3.30
C ASP A 59 22.67 3.86 -2.46
N GLY A 60 23.24 2.77 -1.95
CA GLY A 60 24.44 2.79 -1.10
C GLY A 60 24.17 3.10 0.37
N GLU A 61 22.92 3.35 0.74
CA GLU A 61 22.47 3.54 2.12
C GLU A 61 21.94 2.21 2.66
N LYS A 62 22.35 1.86 3.88
CA LYS A 62 21.87 0.68 4.58
C LYS A 62 20.54 0.99 5.25
N PHE A 63 19.60 0.07 5.19
CA PHE A 63 18.32 0.16 5.89
C PHE A 63 17.83 -1.23 6.28
N LEU A 64 16.90 -1.31 7.23
CA LEU A 64 16.21 -2.55 7.53
C LEU A 64 15.06 -2.76 6.56
N SER A 65 14.95 -3.98 6.03
CA SER A 65 13.92 -4.35 5.08
C SER A 65 13.05 -5.49 5.58
N LEU A 66 11.75 -5.40 5.30
CA LEU A 66 10.80 -6.49 5.42
C LEU A 66 10.76 -7.23 4.09
N ASN A 67 11.26 -8.46 4.12
CA ASN A 67 11.30 -9.37 2.98
C ASN A 67 10.34 -10.51 3.25
N TYR A 68 9.70 -11.05 2.21
CA TYR A 68 8.88 -12.26 2.36
C TYR A 68 8.88 -13.12 1.12
N THR A 69 8.73 -14.44 1.31
CA THR A 69 8.42 -15.37 0.23
C THR A 69 6.94 -15.73 0.28
N ASN A 70 6.27 -15.60 -0.86
CA ASN A 70 4.87 -15.97 -1.01
C ASN A 70 4.77 -17.47 -1.31
N ASN A 71 4.42 -18.28 -0.31
CA ASN A 71 4.16 -19.72 -0.48
C ASN A 71 2.67 -20.05 -0.68
N SER A 72 1.82 -19.03 -0.81
CA SER A 72 0.37 -19.21 -1.04
C SER A 72 0.06 -19.40 -2.53
N ASP A 73 -1.19 -19.78 -2.81
CA ASP A 73 -1.72 -19.86 -4.19
C ASP A 73 -2.18 -18.50 -4.76
N TYR A 74 -2.09 -17.42 -3.98
CA TYR A 74 -2.61 -16.10 -4.35
C TYR A 74 -1.50 -15.13 -4.71
N THR A 75 -1.78 -14.15 -5.57
CA THR A 75 -0.91 -12.98 -5.71
C THR A 75 -1.08 -12.09 -4.48
N ILE A 76 0.01 -11.82 -3.78
CA ILE A 76 0.01 -10.90 -2.62
C ILE A 76 0.26 -9.49 -3.14
N MET A 77 -0.53 -8.52 -2.68
CA MET A 77 -0.42 -7.11 -3.03
C MET A 77 0.28 -6.31 -1.94
N ASP A 78 0.08 -6.66 -0.68
CA ASP A 78 0.66 -5.96 0.47
C ASP A 78 0.86 -6.94 1.63
N VAL A 79 1.97 -6.79 2.33
CA VAL A 79 2.26 -7.43 3.62
C VAL A 79 2.69 -6.34 4.58
N GLU A 80 1.90 -6.07 5.60
CA GLU A 80 2.21 -5.10 6.65
C GLU A 80 2.29 -5.80 8.00
N ILE A 81 3.41 -5.68 8.71
CA ILE A 81 3.63 -6.25 10.04
C ILE A 81 3.92 -5.12 11.03
N LYS A 82 3.09 -5.04 12.06
CA LYS A 82 3.34 -4.19 13.21
C LYS A 82 4.14 -4.98 14.23
N PHE A 83 5.29 -4.46 14.62
CA PHE A 83 6.15 -4.99 15.66
C PHE A 83 6.10 -4.06 16.87
N LYS A 84 5.69 -4.60 18.02
CA LYS A 84 5.67 -3.86 19.29
C LYS A 84 6.91 -4.19 20.10
N GLN A 85 7.27 -3.32 21.05
CA GLN A 85 8.32 -3.63 22.01
C GLN A 85 7.94 -4.85 22.85
N LYS A 86 8.91 -5.73 23.11
CA LYS A 86 8.75 -6.87 24.01
C LYS A 86 8.38 -6.41 25.42
N GLU A 87 7.68 -7.26 26.17
CA GLU A 87 7.44 -6.98 27.58
C GLU A 87 8.74 -6.95 28.39
N GLY A 88 8.89 -5.97 29.28
CA GLY A 88 10.00 -5.90 30.23
C GLY A 88 11.29 -5.28 29.70
N ILE A 89 11.26 -4.63 28.53
CA ILE A 89 12.41 -3.84 28.03
C ILE A 89 12.78 -2.74 29.03
N THR A 90 14.07 -2.62 29.34
CA THR A 90 14.57 -1.58 30.27
C THR A 90 14.90 -0.28 29.55
N LYS A 91 14.97 0.83 30.31
CA LYS A 91 15.39 2.13 29.78
C LYS A 91 16.78 2.09 29.14
N GLU A 92 17.69 1.30 29.71
CA GLU A 92 19.04 1.14 29.16
C GLU A 92 19.01 0.44 27.80
N GLN A 93 18.13 -0.54 27.59
CA GLN A 93 17.97 -1.19 26.30
C GLN A 93 17.38 -0.24 25.26
N LEU A 94 16.45 0.64 25.66
CA LEU A 94 15.86 1.67 24.79
C LEU A 94 16.83 2.77 24.33
N SER A 95 18.06 2.79 24.84
CA SER A 95 19.10 3.73 24.37
C SER A 95 19.43 3.58 22.87
N VAL A 96 19.06 2.46 22.24
CA VAL A 96 19.14 2.29 20.77
C VAL A 96 18.26 3.26 19.98
N PHE A 97 17.36 4.00 20.64
CA PHE A 97 16.52 5.05 20.07
C PHE A 97 16.93 6.46 20.52
N ASP A 98 18.08 6.65 21.17
CA ASP A 98 18.47 7.97 21.71
C ASP A 98 18.68 9.01 20.59
N GLU A 99 19.06 8.61 19.38
CA GLU A 99 19.16 9.50 18.21
C GLU A 99 17.82 10.19 17.88
N TYR A 100 16.68 9.53 18.15
CA TYR A 100 15.37 10.13 17.93
C TYR A 100 15.04 11.20 18.97
N LYS A 101 15.57 11.08 20.19
CA LYS A 101 15.46 12.12 21.21
C LYS A 101 16.26 13.35 20.80
N GLU A 102 17.47 13.13 20.27
CA GLU A 102 18.38 14.21 19.87
C GLU A 102 17.92 14.93 18.59
N THR A 103 17.45 14.17 17.60
CA THR A 103 17.15 14.69 16.25
C THR A 103 15.69 15.11 16.11
N TYR A 104 14.76 14.39 16.76
CA TYR A 104 13.32 14.57 16.58
C TYR A 104 12.57 14.96 17.86
N ASP A 105 13.29 15.27 18.94
CA ASP A 105 12.76 15.74 20.23
C ASP A 105 11.80 14.75 20.91
N TYR A 106 12.02 13.44 20.67
CA TYR A 106 11.25 12.40 21.36
C TYR A 106 11.54 12.40 22.87
N SER A 107 10.48 12.32 23.67
CA SER A 107 10.55 12.09 25.11
C SER A 107 10.82 10.62 25.46
N ASP A 108 11.23 10.35 26.71
CA ASP A 108 11.34 8.99 27.24
C ASP A 108 10.01 8.20 27.13
N GLU A 109 8.87 8.89 27.24
CA GLU A 109 7.53 8.28 27.13
C GLU A 109 7.23 7.90 25.68
N GLU A 110 7.51 8.79 24.73
CA GLU A 110 7.36 8.50 23.29
C GLU A 110 8.27 7.36 22.84
N VAL A 111 9.51 7.31 23.33
CA VAL A 111 10.43 6.19 23.05
C VAL A 111 9.90 4.86 23.61
N ALA A 112 9.27 4.88 24.79
CA ALA A 112 8.68 3.67 25.38
C ALA A 112 7.44 3.17 24.61
N GLU A 113 6.83 4.02 23.77
CA GLU A 113 5.66 3.69 22.95
C GLU A 113 6.00 3.41 21.47
N ILE A 114 7.27 3.53 21.07
CA ILE A 114 7.71 3.24 19.70
C ILE A 114 7.30 1.83 19.28
N TYR A 115 6.66 1.71 18.12
CA TYR A 115 6.52 0.46 17.38
C TYR A 115 7.20 0.58 16.02
N ILE A 116 7.59 -0.57 15.45
CA ILE A 116 8.10 -0.63 14.09
C ILE A 116 7.02 -1.20 13.17
N LEU A 117 6.79 -0.56 12.04
CA LEU A 117 5.93 -1.03 10.98
C LEU A 117 6.81 -1.45 9.79
N GLY A 118 6.86 -2.74 9.52
CA GLY A 118 7.40 -3.24 8.25
C GLY A 118 6.27 -3.35 7.24
N TYR A 119 6.49 -2.91 6.01
CA TYR A 119 5.54 -3.13 4.92
C TYR A 119 6.27 -3.62 3.67
N ASN A 120 5.58 -4.33 2.79
CA ASN A 120 6.06 -4.69 1.47
C ASN A 120 4.89 -4.77 0.48
N ARG A 121 4.78 -3.75 -0.37
CA ARG A 121 3.65 -3.51 -1.29
C ARG A 121 3.88 -4.00 -2.72
N LYS A 122 4.93 -4.79 -2.94
CA LYS A 122 5.22 -5.37 -4.25
C LYS A 122 4.22 -6.48 -4.55
N CYS A 123 3.57 -6.42 -5.72
CA CYS A 123 2.75 -7.51 -6.22
C CYS A 123 3.61 -8.77 -6.42
N THR A 124 3.41 -9.77 -5.57
CA THR A 124 4.28 -10.95 -5.48
C THR A 124 3.48 -12.20 -5.78
N ARG A 125 3.82 -12.89 -6.88
CA ARG A 125 3.09 -14.09 -7.33
C ARG A 125 3.46 -15.32 -6.50
N PRO A 126 2.67 -16.40 -6.55
CA PRO A 126 3.01 -17.67 -5.91
C PRO A 126 4.43 -18.13 -6.23
N GLY A 127 5.22 -18.39 -5.18
CA GLY A 127 6.62 -18.81 -5.24
C GLY A 127 7.65 -17.69 -5.43
N GLU A 128 7.23 -16.43 -5.57
CA GLU A 128 8.14 -15.28 -5.65
C GLU A 128 8.51 -14.74 -4.26
N THR A 129 9.62 -13.98 -4.21
CA THR A 129 10.10 -13.31 -3.00
C THR A 129 10.10 -11.81 -3.22
N ALA A 130 9.41 -11.07 -2.34
CA ALA A 130 9.47 -9.62 -2.28
C ALA A 130 10.62 -9.19 -1.36
N LYS A 131 11.36 -8.16 -1.76
CA LYS A 131 12.54 -7.67 -1.03
C LYS A 131 12.62 -6.16 -0.98
N ASP A 132 13.48 -5.67 -0.10
CA ASP A 132 14.01 -4.30 -0.08
C ASP A 132 12.95 -3.23 0.22
N SER A 133 11.90 -3.59 0.97
CA SER A 133 10.89 -2.63 1.43
C SER A 133 11.14 -2.25 2.89
N PRO A 134 11.13 -0.95 3.26
CA PRO A 134 11.69 -0.48 4.52
C PRO A 134 10.81 -0.77 5.75
N LEU A 135 11.45 -0.74 6.92
CA LEU A 135 10.78 -0.66 8.23
C LEU A 135 10.74 0.80 8.69
N VAL A 136 9.59 1.26 9.19
CA VAL A 136 9.40 2.63 9.70
C VAL A 136 8.94 2.65 11.15
N LEU A 137 9.28 3.70 11.88
CA LEU A 137 8.82 3.91 13.25
C LEU A 137 7.45 4.56 13.27
N ASN A 138 6.57 4.06 14.12
CA ASN A 138 5.25 4.64 14.39
C ASN A 138 4.37 4.88 13.15
N GLY A 139 4.61 4.13 12.06
CA GLY A 139 3.94 4.36 10.77
C GLY A 139 4.27 5.71 10.14
N THR A 140 5.38 6.35 10.55
CA THR A 140 5.85 7.63 10.03
C THR A 140 6.82 7.43 8.85
N TYR A 141 7.47 8.50 8.40
CA TYR A 141 8.54 8.45 7.40
C TYR A 141 9.92 8.16 7.99
N TYR A 142 10.04 8.06 9.33
CA TYR A 142 11.30 7.74 9.99
C TYR A 142 11.58 6.25 9.91
N MET A 143 12.69 5.85 9.33
CA MET A 143 13.06 4.44 9.19
C MET A 143 13.63 3.88 10.50
N ALA A 144 13.49 2.58 10.71
CA ALA A 144 14.31 1.85 11.67
C ALA A 144 15.74 1.72 11.12
N GLU A 145 16.72 2.04 11.94
CA GLU A 145 18.11 2.27 11.51
C GLU A 145 19.03 1.09 11.79
N SER A 146 18.66 0.20 12.71
CA SER A 146 19.55 -0.91 13.12
C SER A 146 18.82 -2.16 13.60
N MET A 147 19.44 -3.32 13.37
CA MET A 147 18.94 -4.58 13.89
C MET A 147 18.78 -4.56 15.42
N ALA A 148 19.59 -3.77 16.13
CA ALA A 148 19.45 -3.60 17.58
C ALA A 148 18.10 -2.99 17.97
N GLN A 149 17.54 -2.07 17.18
CA GLN A 149 16.18 -1.54 17.40
C GLN A 149 15.13 -2.63 17.16
N TYR A 150 15.24 -3.37 16.05
CA TYR A 150 14.33 -4.47 15.73
C TYR A 150 14.38 -5.63 16.74
N GLU A 151 15.56 -5.96 17.27
CA GLU A 151 15.74 -7.03 18.26
C GLU A 151 15.00 -6.79 19.58
N LEU A 152 14.62 -5.55 19.89
CA LEU A 152 13.76 -5.22 21.04
C LEU A 152 12.28 -5.45 20.78
N MET A 153 11.91 -5.77 19.54
CA MET A 153 10.53 -5.90 19.09
C MET A 153 10.09 -7.36 18.92
N GLU A 154 8.79 -7.58 19.00
CA GLU A 154 8.10 -8.82 18.66
C GLU A 154 6.90 -8.52 17.74
N PRO A 155 6.54 -9.43 16.81
CA PRO A 155 5.41 -9.22 15.92
C PRO A 155 4.10 -9.17 16.72
N GLU A 156 3.28 -8.16 16.47
CA GLU A 156 1.98 -7.95 17.11
C GLU A 156 0.84 -8.38 16.18
N THR A 157 0.76 -7.74 15.01
CA THR A 157 -0.26 -7.99 13.99
C THR A 157 0.35 -8.02 12.61
N ILE A 158 -0.28 -8.78 11.71
CA ILE A 158 0.00 -8.75 10.27
C ILE A 158 -1.30 -8.55 9.49
N THR A 159 -1.20 -7.72 8.47
CA THR A 159 -2.24 -7.49 7.46
C THR A 159 -1.68 -7.95 6.12
N VAL A 160 -2.45 -8.73 5.37
CA VAL A 160 -2.07 -9.19 4.03
C VAL A 160 -3.18 -8.89 3.04
N ALA A 161 -2.88 -8.08 2.02
CA ALA A 161 -3.77 -7.86 0.89
C ALA A 161 -3.42 -8.85 -0.23
N PHE A 162 -4.42 -9.49 -0.83
CA PHE A 162 -4.20 -10.51 -1.87
C PHE A 162 -5.32 -10.53 -2.91
N ILE A 163 -5.01 -11.05 -4.11
CA ILE A 163 -5.96 -11.24 -5.21
C ILE A 163 -6.54 -12.65 -5.14
N GLY A 164 -7.86 -12.71 -5.02
CA GLY A 164 -8.62 -13.95 -4.99
C GLY A 164 -8.74 -14.64 -6.35
N THR A 165 -9.20 -15.89 -6.35
CA THR A 165 -9.46 -16.67 -7.58
C THR A 165 -10.54 -16.07 -8.49
N ASN A 166 -11.35 -15.15 -7.95
CA ASN A 166 -12.38 -14.40 -8.66
C ASN A 166 -11.90 -13.03 -9.14
N ASP A 167 -10.59 -12.75 -9.11
CA ASP A 167 -9.99 -11.51 -9.58
C ASP A 167 -10.40 -10.26 -8.78
N LYS A 168 -10.69 -10.45 -7.48
CA LYS A 168 -10.99 -9.37 -6.54
C LYS A 168 -9.95 -9.29 -5.44
N GLY A 169 -9.80 -8.10 -4.85
CA GLY A 169 -8.91 -7.85 -3.72
C GLY A 169 -9.53 -8.24 -2.38
N TYR A 170 -8.74 -8.87 -1.53
CA TYR A 170 -9.11 -9.31 -0.18
C TYR A 170 -8.05 -8.88 0.82
N ILE A 171 -8.45 -8.67 2.08
CA ILE A 171 -7.53 -8.38 3.17
C ILE A 171 -7.68 -9.45 4.26
N MET A 172 -6.57 -10.07 4.65
CA MET A 172 -6.47 -10.96 5.82
C MET A 172 -5.80 -10.20 6.96
N TYR A 173 -6.33 -10.38 8.17
CA TYR A 173 -5.73 -9.87 9.40
C TYR A 173 -5.40 -11.04 10.32
N TYR A 174 -4.24 -10.99 10.95
CA TYR A 174 -3.83 -11.98 11.95
C TYR A 174 -3.11 -11.32 13.12
N ASP A 175 -3.51 -11.70 14.34
CA ASP A 175 -2.90 -11.25 15.59
C ASP A 175 -2.00 -12.36 16.15
N TYR A 176 -0.70 -12.08 16.29
CA TYR A 176 0.29 -13.07 16.73
C TYR A 176 0.13 -13.49 18.19
N ASN A 177 -0.36 -12.57 19.05
CA ASN A 177 -0.48 -12.82 20.48
C ASN A 177 -1.62 -13.80 20.79
N SER A 178 -2.77 -13.57 20.16
CA SER A 178 -3.99 -14.35 20.34
C SER A 178 -4.12 -15.51 19.35
N GLN A 179 -3.32 -15.50 18.26
CA GLN A 179 -3.39 -16.45 17.15
C GLN A 179 -4.77 -16.47 16.48
N VAL A 180 -5.42 -15.30 16.43
CA VAL A 180 -6.76 -15.13 15.88
C VAL A 180 -6.67 -14.43 14.53
N TYR A 181 -7.36 -15.00 13.55
CA TYR A 181 -7.65 -14.32 12.30
C TYR A 181 -8.75 -13.28 12.55
N GLY A 182 -8.49 -12.04 12.18
CA GLY A 182 -9.53 -11.01 12.12
C GLY A 182 -10.51 -11.31 10.99
N SER A 183 -11.69 -10.71 11.06
CA SER A 183 -12.62 -10.72 9.93
C SER A 183 -11.91 -10.08 8.73
N SER A 184 -11.63 -10.86 7.68
CA SER A 184 -11.29 -10.30 6.38
C SER A 184 -12.40 -9.33 5.96
N SER A 185 -12.09 -8.33 5.13
CA SER A 185 -13.16 -7.56 4.49
C SER A 185 -14.13 -8.58 3.86
N HIS A 186 -15.35 -8.66 4.39
CA HIS A 186 -16.35 -9.60 3.86
C HIS A 186 -16.72 -9.23 2.42
N ASP A 187 -16.39 -8.00 2.03
CA ASP A 187 -16.60 -7.46 0.71
C ASP A 187 -15.26 -7.44 -0.03
N ALA A 188 -15.22 -8.25 -1.09
CA ALA A 188 -14.13 -8.32 -2.04
C ALA A 188 -14.12 -7.04 -2.89
N ALA A 189 -12.98 -6.37 -2.99
CA ALA A 189 -12.88 -5.12 -3.74
C ALA A 189 -12.62 -5.37 -5.22
N ASP A 190 -13.24 -4.55 -6.07
CA ASP A 190 -12.90 -4.51 -7.48
C ASP A 190 -11.57 -3.78 -7.64
N ILE A 191 -10.56 -4.49 -8.15
CA ILE A 191 -9.16 -4.01 -8.28
C ILE A 191 -8.81 -3.59 -9.71
N HIS A 192 -9.83 -3.52 -10.58
CA HIS A 192 -9.70 -3.18 -12.00
C HIS A 192 -10.81 -2.21 -12.44
N GLU A 193 -11.51 -1.59 -11.49
CA GLU A 193 -12.57 -0.63 -11.83
C GLU A 193 -11.95 0.63 -12.45
N TRP A 194 -12.53 1.09 -13.55
CA TRP A 194 -12.10 2.31 -14.24
C TRP A 194 -13.27 3.27 -14.39
N SER A 195 -13.02 4.54 -14.10
CA SER A 195 -14.07 5.57 -14.11
C SER A 195 -14.54 5.89 -15.52
N ASP A 196 -15.84 6.16 -15.62
CA ASP A 196 -16.51 6.63 -16.83
C ASP A 196 -16.63 8.17 -16.89
N LYS A 197 -16.00 8.90 -15.97
CA LYS A 197 -16.02 10.38 -15.93
C LYS A 197 -15.10 10.99 -16.98
N GLU A 198 -15.29 12.29 -17.21
CA GLU A 198 -14.58 13.03 -18.27
C GLU A 198 -13.06 12.96 -18.13
N LEU A 199 -12.52 13.16 -16.93
CA LEU A 199 -11.08 13.16 -16.68
C LEU A 199 -10.44 11.78 -16.91
N ALA A 200 -11.06 10.72 -16.38
CA ALA A 200 -10.59 9.35 -16.57
C ALA A 200 -10.60 8.92 -18.05
N LYS A 201 -11.49 9.48 -18.87
CA LYS A 201 -11.57 9.21 -20.31
C LYS A 201 -10.48 9.88 -21.14
N LEU A 202 -9.71 10.79 -20.57
CA LEU A 202 -8.59 11.44 -21.26
C LEU A 202 -7.37 10.53 -21.36
N ILE A 203 -7.30 9.51 -20.52
CA ILE A 203 -6.20 8.55 -20.41
C ILE A 203 -6.76 7.13 -20.48
N ASP A 204 -5.96 6.14 -20.90
CA ASP A 204 -6.39 4.74 -20.82
C ASP A 204 -5.89 4.12 -19.52
N ALA A 205 -6.57 3.09 -19.02
CA ALA A 205 -6.11 2.37 -17.85
C ALA A 205 -4.74 1.72 -18.14
N PRO A 206 -3.71 1.93 -17.30
CA PRO A 206 -2.42 1.28 -17.49
C PRO A 206 -2.55 -0.23 -17.28
N ASP A 207 -1.78 -1.01 -18.04
CA ASP A 207 -1.69 -2.47 -17.87
C ASP A 207 -0.92 -2.79 -16.59
N CYS A 208 -1.61 -2.87 -15.46
CA CYS A 208 -1.03 -3.12 -14.15
C CYS A 208 -1.78 -4.26 -13.43
N VAL A 209 -1.19 -4.79 -12.36
CA VAL A 209 -1.73 -5.96 -11.64
C VAL A 209 -3.01 -5.59 -10.87
N ALA A 210 -3.10 -4.36 -10.39
CA ALA A 210 -4.28 -3.82 -9.71
C ALA A 210 -4.29 -2.29 -9.81
N ILE A 211 -5.48 -1.68 -9.78
CA ILE A 211 -5.73 -0.24 -9.75
C ILE A 211 -6.61 0.07 -8.55
N SER A 212 -6.21 1.06 -7.76
CA SER A 212 -7.02 1.68 -6.72
C SER A 212 -7.33 3.11 -7.11
N VAL A 213 -8.61 3.44 -7.33
CA VAL A 213 -9.05 4.82 -7.59
C VAL A 213 -9.25 5.52 -6.24
N ASP A 214 -8.45 6.55 -5.98
CA ASP A 214 -8.44 7.28 -4.71
C ASP A 214 -9.43 8.46 -4.73
N ILE A 215 -9.49 9.17 -5.86
CA ILE A 215 -10.36 10.32 -6.07
C ILE A 215 -10.92 10.23 -7.49
N ASP A 216 -12.24 10.29 -7.60
CA ASP A 216 -12.96 10.37 -8.88
C ASP A 216 -14.07 11.41 -8.73
N ASP A 217 -13.73 12.67 -8.94
CA ASP A 217 -14.69 13.78 -8.99
C ASP A 217 -14.60 14.54 -10.32
N ASP A 218 -15.28 15.67 -10.43
CA ASP A 218 -15.38 16.41 -11.69
C ASP A 218 -14.10 17.20 -12.03
N ASP A 219 -13.24 17.43 -11.03
CA ASP A 219 -12.05 18.29 -11.11
C ASP A 219 -10.75 17.50 -10.90
N ILE A 220 -10.80 16.32 -10.25
CA ILE A 220 -9.66 15.46 -9.96
C ILE A 220 -10.02 13.99 -10.24
N PHE A 221 -9.16 13.33 -11.00
CA PHE A 221 -9.10 11.87 -11.11
C PHE A 221 -7.72 11.40 -10.66
N ARG A 222 -7.67 10.58 -9.60
CA ARG A 222 -6.44 10.06 -9.00
C ARG A 222 -6.54 8.57 -8.76
N PHE A 223 -5.47 7.84 -9.09
CA PHE A 223 -5.38 6.42 -8.80
C PHE A 223 -3.92 5.99 -8.57
N THR A 224 -3.76 4.88 -7.86
CA THR A 224 -2.51 4.12 -7.76
C THR A 224 -2.60 2.85 -8.60
N GLY A 225 -1.60 2.58 -9.42
CA GLY A 225 -1.43 1.33 -10.17
C GLY A 225 -0.32 0.47 -9.57
N TYR A 226 -0.58 -0.81 -9.30
CA TYR A 226 0.34 -1.73 -8.62
C TYR A 226 0.95 -2.77 -9.55
N GLY A 227 2.14 -3.27 -9.21
CA GLY A 227 2.86 -4.28 -10.01
C GLY A 227 3.43 -3.71 -11.31
N VAL A 228 3.77 -2.42 -11.29
CA VAL A 228 4.31 -1.67 -12.41
C VAL A 228 5.83 -1.70 -12.34
N LYS A 229 6.47 -2.16 -13.41
CA LYS A 229 7.93 -2.08 -13.58
C LYS A 229 8.32 -0.78 -14.25
N LYS A 230 9.60 -0.41 -14.11
CA LYS A 230 10.14 0.82 -14.70
C LYS A 230 9.86 0.94 -16.20
N GLU A 231 9.97 -0.14 -16.96
CA GLU A 231 9.71 -0.16 -18.40
C GLU A 231 8.22 0.06 -18.73
N MET A 232 7.33 -0.43 -17.86
CA MET A 232 5.87 -0.23 -18.00
C MET A 232 5.52 1.23 -17.74
N TYR A 233 6.08 1.83 -16.67
CA TYR A 233 5.97 3.27 -16.41
C TYR A 233 6.43 4.11 -17.62
N LYS A 234 7.64 3.84 -18.16
CA LYS A 234 8.15 4.57 -19.33
C LYS A 234 7.25 4.43 -20.54
N SER A 235 6.71 3.23 -20.77
CA SER A 235 5.79 2.99 -21.89
C SER A 235 4.48 3.77 -21.72
N TYR A 236 3.96 3.84 -20.50
CA TYR A 236 2.74 4.57 -20.20
C TYR A 236 2.94 6.09 -20.33
N VAL A 237 4.08 6.64 -19.90
CA VAL A 237 4.43 8.06 -20.15
C VAL A 237 4.42 8.39 -21.65
N GLU A 238 4.96 7.54 -22.51
CA GLU A 238 4.93 7.76 -23.96
C GLU A 238 3.50 7.68 -24.54
N GLU A 239 2.64 6.84 -23.98
CA GLU A 239 1.22 6.80 -24.34
C GLU A 239 0.51 8.11 -23.96
N ILE A 240 0.77 8.62 -22.77
CA ILE A 240 0.21 9.89 -22.28
C ILE A 240 0.66 11.07 -23.14
N LYS A 241 1.94 11.12 -23.53
CA LYS A 241 2.45 12.09 -24.52
C LYS A 241 1.71 11.99 -25.85
N SER A 242 1.43 10.77 -26.31
CA SER A 242 0.67 10.55 -27.56
C SER A 242 -0.79 11.02 -27.49
N LYS A 243 -1.37 11.08 -26.28
CA LYS A 243 -2.70 11.63 -25.99
C LYS A 243 -2.72 13.16 -25.88
N GLY A 244 -1.57 13.82 -26.03
CA GLY A 244 -1.48 15.28 -26.15
C GLY A 244 -1.03 16.01 -24.88
N PHE A 245 -0.76 15.29 -23.79
CA PHE A 245 -0.14 15.87 -22.59
C PHE A 245 1.33 16.11 -22.88
N THR A 246 1.66 17.31 -23.37
CA THR A 246 3.01 17.69 -23.82
C THR A 246 3.35 19.16 -23.57
N GLU A 247 2.37 19.98 -23.17
CA GLU A 247 2.55 21.39 -22.86
C GLU A 247 3.08 21.54 -21.43
N ASP A 248 3.95 22.53 -21.18
CA ASP A 248 4.57 22.79 -19.88
C ASP A 248 5.11 21.52 -19.18
N ALA A 249 5.74 20.64 -19.97
CA ALA A 249 6.16 19.33 -19.49
C ALA A 249 7.49 19.39 -18.71
N ASP A 250 7.52 18.71 -17.56
CA ASP A 250 8.72 18.41 -16.81
C ASP A 250 8.86 16.88 -16.64
N GLU A 251 10.09 16.37 -16.78
CA GLU A 251 10.37 14.93 -16.78
C GLU A 251 11.65 14.64 -16.00
N TYR A 252 11.55 13.74 -15.02
CA TYR A 252 12.67 13.14 -14.30
C TYR A 252 12.62 11.62 -14.49
N ASP A 253 13.55 10.87 -13.88
CA ASP A 253 13.57 9.41 -14.09
C ASP A 253 12.27 8.77 -13.61
N ASP A 254 11.82 9.07 -12.40
CA ASP A 254 10.65 8.45 -11.74
C ASP A 254 9.40 9.35 -11.74
N TRP A 255 9.36 10.39 -12.57
CA TRP A 255 8.27 11.35 -12.53
C TRP A 255 8.09 12.08 -13.86
N TYR A 256 6.83 12.35 -14.21
CA TYR A 256 6.46 13.13 -15.39
C TYR A 256 5.21 13.96 -15.10
N GLU A 257 5.25 15.25 -15.45
CA GLU A 257 4.06 16.09 -15.48
C GLU A 257 3.96 16.83 -16.81
N ALA A 258 2.73 17.11 -17.25
CA ALA A 258 2.45 17.93 -18.42
C ALA A 258 0.98 18.38 -18.45
N LYS A 259 0.68 19.33 -19.33
CA LYS A 259 -0.68 19.74 -19.69
C LYS A 259 -1.05 19.32 -21.10
N ASN A 260 -2.34 19.11 -21.32
CA ASN A 260 -2.89 19.04 -22.67
C ASN A 260 -3.34 20.42 -23.18
N SER A 261 -3.76 20.51 -24.44
CA SER A 261 -4.17 21.77 -25.08
C SER A 261 -5.40 22.45 -24.45
N ASP A 262 -6.16 21.73 -23.62
CA ASP A 262 -7.31 22.25 -22.89
C ASP A 262 -6.91 22.78 -21.51
N GLY A 263 -5.62 22.73 -21.16
CA GLY A 263 -5.07 23.16 -19.88
C GLY A 263 -5.25 22.17 -18.73
N ILE A 264 -5.63 20.92 -19.04
CA ILE A 264 -5.78 19.84 -18.04
C ILE A 264 -4.40 19.30 -17.70
N SER A 265 -4.11 19.22 -16.41
CA SER A 265 -2.84 18.75 -15.86
C SER A 265 -2.85 17.23 -15.71
N PHE A 266 -1.73 16.60 -16.05
CA PHE A 266 -1.41 15.21 -15.80
C PHE A 266 -0.10 15.13 -15.03
N ASP A 267 -0.08 14.33 -13.97
CA ASP A 267 1.07 14.04 -13.11
C ASP A 267 1.15 12.54 -12.89
N ILE A 268 2.35 11.98 -12.99
CA ILE A 268 2.64 10.59 -12.65
C ILE A 268 3.98 10.48 -11.92
N SER A 269 3.98 9.78 -10.80
CA SER A 269 5.19 9.33 -10.11
C SER A 269 5.32 7.81 -10.18
N PHE A 270 6.56 7.31 -10.16
CA PHE A 270 6.89 5.90 -10.11
C PHE A 270 7.64 5.58 -8.81
N SER A 271 7.21 4.55 -8.09
CA SER A 271 7.91 4.03 -6.92
C SER A 271 8.66 2.75 -7.29
N ALA A 272 10.00 2.83 -7.37
CA ALA A 272 10.83 1.65 -7.59
C ALA A 272 10.79 0.67 -6.40
N ILE A 273 10.60 1.20 -5.19
CA ILE A 273 10.53 0.40 -3.96
C ILE A 273 9.21 -0.37 -3.90
N GLU A 274 8.10 0.22 -4.33
CA GLU A 274 6.78 -0.43 -4.25
C GLU A 274 6.37 -1.10 -5.57
N GLU A 275 7.09 -0.84 -6.66
CA GLU A 275 6.71 -1.24 -8.02
C GLU A 275 5.29 -0.76 -8.34
N SER A 276 5.07 0.54 -8.15
CA SER A 276 3.77 1.21 -8.33
C SER A 276 3.91 2.54 -9.06
N ILE A 277 2.79 3.05 -9.56
CA ILE A 277 2.64 4.42 -10.05
C ILE A 277 1.51 5.12 -9.32
N ASP A 278 1.67 6.40 -9.04
CA ASP A 278 0.58 7.28 -8.61
C ASP A 278 0.30 8.27 -9.73
N VAL A 279 -0.96 8.38 -10.15
CA VAL A 279 -1.39 9.21 -11.28
C VAL A 279 -2.44 10.18 -10.83
N ASN A 280 -2.31 11.44 -11.25
CA ASN A 280 -3.26 12.51 -11.02
C ASN A 280 -3.58 13.24 -12.33
N VAL A 281 -4.86 13.33 -12.67
CA VAL A 281 -5.39 14.16 -13.76
C VAL A 281 -6.30 15.21 -13.14
N SER A 282 -6.05 16.50 -13.37
CA SER A 282 -6.81 17.56 -12.71
C SER A 282 -7.02 18.80 -13.56
N LYS A 283 -8.13 19.50 -13.28
CA LYS A 283 -8.41 20.86 -13.76
C LYS A 283 -7.88 21.87 -12.74
N ASP A 284 -7.24 22.93 -13.22
CA ASP A 284 -6.84 24.09 -12.40
C ASP A 284 -8.04 25.00 -12.06
#